data_AF-A0A2E5MKB4-F1
#
_entry.id   AF-A0A2E5MKB4-F1
#
_cell.length_a   1.000
_cell.length_b   1.000
_cell.length_c   1.000
_cell.angle_alpha   90.00
_cell.angle_beta   90.00
_cell.angle_gamma   90.00
#
_symmetry.space_group_name_H-M   'P 1'
#
loop_
_entity.id
_entity.type
_entity.pdbx_description
1 polymer ?
#
loop_
_entity_poly.entity_id
_entity_poly.type
_entity_poly.pdbx_seq_one_letter_code
_entity_poly.pdbx_strand_id
1 'polypeptide(L)'
;MLQGSDLYAIEGGTSTKIALPATDQGAQPTSLARGADGRVYLAGPDLGVWRYDSAGESWKSLNDSLPDLGVTAVAAHATQPGTLYAYLGKDGMFRSRDGGAEWVKVDSGPREPVQAFLHSDMPGSMESGWLYAGTTRGVSRSMDCFCFWGDAGGLRGTVSAITYDPTAPENVYAVIEGQLHHSADGGETWTNLKLPQSVTALAFTPTQGLVVGTANGNLLARGTADEWAPVHE
;
A
#
# COMPACT_ATOMS: atom_id res chain seq x y z
N MET A 1 -7.44 4.56 7.17
CA MET A 1 -7.19 5.36 5.95
C MET A 1 -6.21 6.47 6.29
N LEU A 2 -5.13 6.64 5.53
CA LEU A 2 -4.23 7.78 5.64
C LEU A 2 -4.67 8.85 4.63
N GLN A 3 -4.96 10.06 5.08
CA GLN A 3 -5.39 11.17 4.25
C GLN A 3 -4.58 12.42 4.62
N GLY A 4 -3.65 12.83 3.74
CA GLY A 4 -2.69 13.88 4.06
C GLY A 4 -1.83 13.48 5.27
N SER A 5 -1.84 14.30 6.32
CA SER A 5 -1.12 14.07 7.58
C SER A 5 -1.97 13.46 8.69
N ASP A 6 -3.14 12.88 8.37
CA ASP A 6 -4.06 12.33 9.36
C ASP A 6 -4.37 10.85 9.08
N LEU A 7 -4.41 10.04 10.14
CA LEU A 7 -4.83 8.64 10.09
C LEU A 7 -6.19 8.47 10.75
N TYR A 8 -7.08 7.74 10.08
CA TYR A 8 -8.42 7.42 10.58
C TYR A 8 -8.67 5.91 10.63
N ALA A 9 -9.19 5.41 11.75
CA ALA A 9 -9.89 4.13 11.83
C ALA A 9 -11.36 4.34 11.43
N ILE A 10 -11.93 3.38 10.70
CA ILE A 10 -13.33 3.41 10.29
C ILE A 10 -13.96 2.10 10.74
N GLU A 11 -14.89 2.18 11.69
CA GLU A 11 -15.62 1.03 12.23
C GLU A 11 -17.11 1.35 12.26
N GLY A 12 -17.92 0.53 11.58
CA GLY A 12 -19.38 0.67 11.60
C GLY A 12 -19.92 2.05 11.18
N GLY A 13 -19.26 2.73 10.23
CA GLY A 13 -19.63 4.08 9.77
C GLY A 13 -19.05 5.22 10.61
N THR A 14 -18.45 4.94 11.77
CA THR A 14 -17.82 5.97 12.60
C THR A 14 -16.33 6.10 12.24
N SER A 15 -15.87 7.33 11.97
CA SER A 15 -14.46 7.64 11.80
C SER A 15 -13.84 8.12 13.11
N THR A 16 -12.74 7.50 13.51
CA THR A 16 -11.96 7.90 14.69
C THR A 16 -10.56 8.26 14.25
N LYS A 17 -10.11 9.47 14.59
CA LYS A 17 -8.75 9.92 14.29
C LYS A 17 -7.76 9.21 15.22
N ILE A 18 -6.76 8.57 14.64
CA ILE A 18 -5.62 7.97 15.34
C ILE A 18 -4.48 8.98 15.32
N ALA A 19 -3.94 9.30 16.49
CA ALA A 19 -2.77 10.16 16.60
C ALA A 19 -1.58 9.50 15.87
N LEU A 20 -0.84 10.27 15.08
CA LEU A 20 0.35 9.78 14.40
C LEU A 20 1.54 9.58 15.37
N PRO A 21 2.59 8.81 14.99
CA PRO A 21 3.81 8.72 15.78
C PRO A 21 4.38 10.10 16.07
N ALA A 22 4.63 10.41 17.35
CA ALA A 22 5.35 11.62 17.71
C ALA A 22 6.83 11.45 17.32
N THR A 23 7.33 12.34 16.47
CA THR A 23 8.76 12.38 16.11
C THR A 23 9.35 13.74 16.42
N ASP A 24 10.62 13.75 16.83
CA ASP A 24 11.33 14.97 17.20
C ASP A 24 11.52 15.95 16.03
N GLN A 25 11.40 15.47 14.79
CA GLN A 25 11.65 16.23 13.55
C GLN A 25 10.37 16.57 12.77
N GLY A 26 9.18 16.21 13.27
CA GLY A 26 7.91 16.47 12.56
C GLY A 26 7.73 15.65 11.28
N ALA A 27 8.49 14.57 11.11
CA ALA A 27 8.41 13.66 9.97
C ALA A 27 6.99 13.09 9.84
N GLN A 28 6.48 13.05 8.61
CA GLN A 28 5.11 12.63 8.30
C GLN A 28 5.11 11.29 7.58
N PRO A 29 4.15 10.40 7.88
CA PRO A 29 3.99 9.17 7.14
C PRO A 29 3.51 9.47 5.71
N THR A 30 4.09 8.78 4.74
CA THR A 30 3.70 8.83 3.33
C THR A 30 3.19 7.48 2.82
N SER A 31 3.34 6.42 3.61
CA SER A 31 2.95 5.06 3.27
C SER A 31 2.26 4.38 4.45
N LEU A 32 1.24 3.57 4.12
CA LEU A 32 0.41 2.83 5.06
C LEU A 32 0.29 1.39 4.56
N ALA A 33 0.53 0.41 5.43
CA ALA A 33 0.28 -1.00 5.16
C ALA A 33 -0.53 -1.64 6.29
N ARG A 34 -1.29 -2.68 5.94
CA ARG A 34 -2.02 -3.52 6.90
C ARG A 34 -1.54 -4.97 6.73
N GLY A 35 -1.10 -5.58 7.83
CA GLY A 35 -0.68 -6.98 7.85
C GLY A 35 -1.85 -7.96 7.88
N ALA A 36 -1.56 -9.23 7.57
CA ALA A 36 -2.51 -10.34 7.63
C ALA A 36 -3.13 -10.54 9.03
N ASP A 37 -2.41 -10.16 10.09
CA ASP A 37 -2.86 -10.16 11.48
C ASP A 37 -3.64 -8.90 11.87
N GLY A 38 -3.97 -8.04 10.90
CA GLY A 38 -4.69 -6.79 11.10
C GLY A 38 -3.84 -5.64 11.63
N ARG A 39 -2.54 -5.86 11.90
CA ARG A 39 -1.65 -4.79 12.38
C ARG A 39 -1.46 -3.71 11.32
N VAL A 40 -1.31 -2.48 11.79
CA VAL A 40 -1.14 -1.31 10.93
C VAL A 40 0.30 -0.82 11.02
N TYR A 41 0.85 -0.48 9.86
CA TYR A 41 2.21 0.01 9.70
C TYR A 41 2.20 1.33 8.96
N LEU A 42 3.01 2.28 9.41
CA LEU A 42 3.28 3.53 8.73
C LEU A 42 4.75 3.61 8.36
N ALA A 43 5.03 4.26 7.24
CA ALA A 43 6.39 4.64 6.90
C ALA A 43 6.45 6.00 6.22
N GLY A 44 7.61 6.64 6.28
CA GLY A 44 7.87 7.90 5.60
C GLY A 44 9.35 8.32 5.70
N PRO A 45 9.79 9.23 4.80
CA PRO A 45 11.13 9.79 4.88
C PRO A 45 11.37 10.43 6.26
N ASP A 46 12.55 10.18 6.82
CA ASP A 46 12.98 10.61 8.17
C ASP A 46 12.14 10.05 9.34
N LEU A 47 11.09 9.27 9.05
CA LEU A 47 10.26 8.56 10.03
C LEU A 47 10.71 7.11 10.21
N GLY A 48 11.17 6.46 9.13
CA GLY A 48 11.41 5.02 9.09
C GLY A 48 10.10 4.22 9.03
N VAL A 49 10.02 3.09 9.72
CA VAL A 49 8.82 2.24 9.83
C VAL A 49 8.32 2.21 11.27
N TRP A 50 7.00 2.35 11.43
CA TRP A 50 6.31 2.28 12.71
C TRP A 50 5.14 1.33 12.63
N ARG A 51 4.81 0.72 13.77
CA ARG A 51 3.68 -0.19 13.92
C ARG A 51 2.74 0.32 15.00
N TYR A 52 1.45 0.30 14.72
CA TYR A 52 0.42 0.60 15.70
C TYR A 52 0.20 -0.60 16.62
N ASP A 53 0.26 -0.35 17.92
CA ASP A 53 -0.15 -1.28 18.98
C ASP A 53 -1.53 -0.88 19.47
N SER A 54 -2.54 -1.66 19.08
CA SER A 54 -3.93 -1.39 19.43
C SER A 54 -4.22 -1.58 20.92
N ALA A 55 -3.47 -2.43 21.64
CA ALA A 55 -3.71 -2.68 23.05
C ALA A 55 -3.26 -1.49 23.93
N GLY A 56 -2.22 -0.78 23.49
CA GLY A 56 -1.70 0.40 24.16
C GLY A 56 -2.06 1.73 23.48
N GLU A 57 -2.86 1.69 22.41
CA GLU A 57 -3.17 2.83 21.53
C GLU A 57 -1.93 3.66 21.15
N SER A 58 -0.83 2.99 20.87
CA SER A 58 0.49 3.63 20.76
C SER A 58 1.26 3.17 19.52
N TRP A 59 2.24 3.96 19.11
CA TRP A 59 3.14 3.59 18.01
C TRP A 59 4.47 3.06 18.54
N LYS A 60 4.95 1.97 17.93
CA LYS A 60 6.28 1.40 18.19
C LYS A 60 7.16 1.54 16.94
N SER A 61 8.36 2.10 17.09
CA SER A 61 9.35 2.17 16.03
C SER A 61 9.90 0.78 15.70
N LEU A 62 10.19 0.55 14.42
CA LEU A 62 10.77 -0.68 13.89
C LEU A 62 12.09 -0.38 13.16
N ASN A 63 12.84 0.61 13.66
CA ASN A 63 13.95 1.23 12.93
C ASN A 63 15.34 0.70 13.31
N ASP A 64 15.44 -0.11 14.38
CA ASP A 64 16.71 -0.41 15.06
C ASP A 64 17.78 -1.05 14.16
N SER A 65 17.36 -1.83 13.16
CA SER A 65 18.25 -2.52 12.21
C SER A 65 18.18 -1.96 10.78
N LEU A 66 17.41 -0.90 10.54
CA LEU A 66 17.45 -0.19 9.26
C LEU A 66 18.76 0.60 9.14
N PRO A 67 19.34 0.73 7.93
CA PRO A 67 20.56 1.50 7.73
C PRO A 67 20.35 3.00 7.92
N ASP A 68 19.15 3.50 7.63
CA ASP A 68 18.67 4.85 7.95
C ASP A 68 17.14 4.93 7.92
N LEU A 69 16.60 6.14 8.10
CA LEU A 69 15.16 6.42 8.16
C LEU A 69 14.54 6.83 6.82
N GLY A 70 15.27 6.69 5.71
CA GLY A 70 14.87 7.10 4.35
C GLY A 70 13.84 6.18 3.69
N VAL A 71 12.92 5.60 4.46
CA VAL A 71 11.90 4.67 3.98
C VAL A 71 10.79 5.45 3.28
N THR A 72 10.57 5.22 1.99
CA THR A 72 9.51 5.92 1.25
C THR A 72 8.24 5.08 1.12
N ALA A 73 8.35 3.76 1.23
CA ALA A 73 7.21 2.86 1.13
C ALA A 73 7.37 1.60 1.98
N VAL A 74 6.26 1.13 2.56
CA VAL A 74 6.18 -0.11 3.32
C VAL A 74 5.05 -0.98 2.79
N ALA A 75 5.27 -2.29 2.76
CA ALA A 75 4.24 -3.30 2.51
C ALA A 75 4.32 -4.38 3.59
N ALA A 76 3.16 -4.88 4.01
CA ALA A 76 3.08 -6.06 4.86
C ALA A 76 2.69 -7.26 4.01
N HIS A 77 3.24 -8.43 4.33
CA HIS A 77 2.92 -9.64 3.59
C HIS A 77 1.45 -10.02 3.76
N ALA A 78 0.79 -10.39 2.66
CA ALA A 78 -0.64 -10.66 2.60
C ALA A 78 -1.12 -11.81 3.50
N THR A 79 -0.32 -12.88 3.62
CA THR A 79 -0.68 -14.09 4.37
C THR A 79 0.31 -14.52 5.48
N GLN A 80 1.46 -13.86 5.63
CA GLN A 80 2.49 -14.23 6.62
C GLN A 80 2.69 -13.08 7.64
N PRO A 81 2.00 -13.13 8.79
CA PRO A 81 2.19 -12.15 9.85
C PRO A 81 3.67 -12.00 10.24
N GLY A 82 4.11 -10.76 10.44
CA GLY A 82 5.49 -10.45 10.79
C GLY A 82 6.45 -10.32 9.59
N THR A 83 6.05 -10.73 8.39
CA THR A 83 6.84 -10.44 7.19
C THR A 83 6.49 -9.05 6.64
N LEU A 84 7.49 -8.18 6.56
CA LEU A 84 7.37 -6.79 6.10
C LEU A 84 8.43 -6.48 5.04
N TYR A 85 8.10 -5.54 4.17
CA TYR A 85 8.98 -5.04 3.11
C TYR A 85 9.07 -3.53 3.22
N ALA A 86 10.29 -2.98 3.18
CA ALA A 86 10.54 -1.55 3.23
C ALA A 86 11.42 -1.13 2.05
N TYR A 87 11.01 -0.07 1.35
CA TYR A 87 11.78 0.54 0.28
C TYR A 87 12.45 1.81 0.75
N LEU A 88 13.78 1.81 0.69
CA LEU A 88 14.64 2.94 1.00
C LEU A 88 15.18 3.44 -0.34
N GLY A 89 14.77 4.64 -0.76
CA GLY A 89 14.93 5.09 -2.15
C GLY A 89 16.35 4.98 -2.73
N LYS A 90 17.39 5.16 -1.90
CA LYS A 90 18.80 5.05 -2.31
C LYS A 90 19.43 3.68 -1.99
N ASP A 91 18.90 2.97 -0.99
CA ASP A 91 19.52 1.75 -0.44
C ASP A 91 18.84 0.46 -0.90
N GLY A 92 17.65 0.56 -1.50
CA GLY A 92 16.91 -0.54 -2.10
C GLY A 92 15.89 -1.18 -1.16
N MET A 93 15.65 -2.47 -1.35
CA MET A 93 14.61 -3.23 -0.67
C MET A 93 15.15 -3.97 0.53
N PHE A 94 14.42 -3.85 1.63
CA PHE A 94 14.67 -4.55 2.88
C PHE A 94 13.46 -5.40 3.25
N ARG A 95 13.72 -6.57 3.84
CA ARG A 95 12.69 -7.46 4.35
C ARG A 95 12.94 -7.76 5.83
N SER A 96 11.88 -7.73 6.61
CA SER A 96 11.81 -8.33 7.93
C SER A 96 10.92 -9.56 7.88
N ARG A 97 11.22 -10.58 8.70
CA ARG A 97 10.39 -11.78 8.89
C ARG A 97 9.96 -11.97 10.36
N ASP A 98 10.26 -11.00 11.22
CA ASP A 98 10.07 -11.07 12.67
C ASP A 98 9.28 -9.87 13.22
N GLY A 99 8.48 -9.23 12.37
CA GLY A 99 7.62 -8.11 12.73
C GLY A 99 8.37 -6.79 12.87
N GLY A 100 9.51 -6.66 12.19
CA GLY A 100 10.33 -5.45 12.14
C GLY A 100 11.40 -5.36 13.23
N ALA A 101 11.79 -6.48 13.86
CA ALA A 101 12.92 -6.48 14.78
C ALA A 101 14.25 -6.51 14.01
N GLU A 102 14.33 -7.31 12.96
CA GLU A 102 15.48 -7.36 12.05
C GLU A 102 15.07 -7.05 10.59
N TRP A 103 15.84 -6.17 9.94
CA TRP A 103 15.72 -5.84 8.52
C TRP A 103 16.96 -6.28 7.74
N VAL A 104 16.74 -7.05 6.68
CA VAL A 104 17.80 -7.54 5.81
C VAL A 104 17.61 -6.97 4.41
N LYS A 105 18.67 -6.40 3.81
CA LYS A 105 18.65 -5.98 2.40
C LYS A 105 18.50 -7.20 1.50
N VAL A 106 17.53 -7.18 0.61
CA VAL A 106 17.16 -8.31 -0.26
C VAL A 106 17.30 -8.00 -1.75
N ASP A 107 17.20 -6.73 -2.14
CA ASP A 107 17.26 -6.33 -3.55
C ASP A 107 17.58 -4.84 -3.72
N SER A 108 17.90 -4.39 -4.93
CA SER A 108 18.01 -2.95 -5.24
C SER A 108 16.64 -2.26 -5.37
N GLY A 109 15.57 -3.01 -5.59
CA GLY A 109 14.24 -2.48 -5.86
C GLY A 109 14.01 -2.08 -7.32
N PRO A 110 12.83 -1.52 -7.61
CA PRO A 110 12.51 -1.00 -8.94
C PRO A 110 13.40 0.20 -9.29
N ARG A 111 13.55 0.48 -10.59
CA ARG A 111 14.42 1.57 -11.09
C ARG A 111 13.87 2.97 -10.78
N GLU A 112 12.56 3.07 -10.65
CA GLU A 112 11.85 4.34 -10.47
C GLU A 112 11.48 4.53 -9.00
N PRO A 113 11.39 5.79 -8.53
CA PRO A 113 10.90 6.09 -7.19
C PRO A 113 9.53 5.46 -6.91
N VAL A 114 9.40 4.80 -5.75
CA VAL A 114 8.17 4.16 -5.30
C VAL A 114 7.34 5.12 -4.46
N GLN A 115 6.08 5.28 -4.85
CA GLN A 115 5.08 6.13 -4.21
C GLN A 115 3.99 5.33 -3.48
N ALA A 116 3.66 4.14 -3.98
CA ALA A 116 2.70 3.24 -3.37
C ALA A 116 3.23 1.81 -3.45
N PHE A 117 2.96 0.99 -2.43
CA PHE A 117 3.58 -0.32 -2.32
C PHE A 117 2.66 -1.34 -1.65
N LEU A 118 2.59 -2.55 -2.19
CA LEU A 118 1.84 -3.65 -1.60
C LEU A 118 2.47 -5.01 -1.90
N HIS A 119 2.10 -5.99 -1.08
CA HIS A 119 2.30 -7.41 -1.34
C HIS A 119 0.92 -8.06 -1.58
N SER A 120 0.85 -8.91 -2.61
CA SER A 120 -0.32 -9.71 -2.97
C SER A 120 0.05 -11.19 -2.92
N ASP A 121 -0.87 -12.04 -2.46
CA ASP A 121 -0.75 -13.50 -2.47
C ASP A 121 -1.17 -14.14 -3.80
N MET A 122 -1.18 -13.36 -4.89
CA MET A 122 -1.43 -13.87 -6.24
C MET A 122 -0.54 -15.09 -6.55
N PRO A 123 -1.13 -16.20 -7.05
CA PRO A 123 -0.37 -17.38 -7.44
C PRO A 123 0.69 -17.10 -8.52
N GLY A 124 1.62 -18.05 -8.70
CA GLY A 124 2.62 -18.00 -9.76
C GLY A 124 3.95 -17.33 -9.38
N SER A 125 4.12 -16.90 -8.13
CA SER A 125 5.43 -16.55 -7.58
C SER A 125 6.27 -17.80 -7.29
N MET A 126 7.60 -17.62 -7.24
CA MET A 126 8.55 -18.65 -6.80
C MET A 126 8.76 -18.70 -5.28
N GLU A 127 8.11 -17.82 -4.50
CA GLU A 127 8.09 -17.90 -3.03
C GLU A 127 6.64 -17.90 -2.51
N SER A 128 6.04 -16.75 -2.25
CA SER A 128 4.72 -16.67 -1.59
C SER A 128 3.75 -15.66 -2.20
N GLY A 129 4.20 -14.84 -3.15
CA GLY A 129 3.37 -13.80 -3.74
C GLY A 129 4.15 -12.78 -4.56
N TRP A 130 3.55 -11.63 -4.77
CA TRP A 130 4.07 -10.59 -5.66
C TRP A 130 4.12 -9.25 -4.94
N LEU A 131 5.18 -8.51 -5.21
CA LEU A 131 5.33 -7.12 -4.80
C LEU A 131 4.92 -6.22 -5.96
N TYR A 132 4.09 -5.23 -5.68
CA TYR A 132 3.71 -4.19 -6.65
C TYR A 132 4.14 -2.83 -6.13
N ALA A 133 4.84 -2.08 -6.98
CA ALA A 133 5.28 -0.72 -6.74
C ALA A 133 4.58 0.22 -7.72
N GLY A 134 3.78 1.14 -7.19
CA GLY A 134 3.34 2.33 -7.92
C GLY A 134 4.49 3.31 -8.00
N THR A 135 4.93 3.63 -9.22
CA THR A 135 6.10 4.48 -9.47
C THR A 135 5.73 5.76 -10.20
N THR A 136 6.70 6.65 -10.42
CA THR A 136 6.55 7.85 -11.26
C THR A 136 6.34 7.55 -12.75
N ARG A 137 6.61 6.32 -13.21
CA ARG A 137 6.47 5.92 -14.62
C ARG A 137 5.31 4.97 -14.90
N GLY A 138 4.81 4.28 -13.87
CA GLY A 138 3.75 3.28 -13.98
C GLY A 138 3.83 2.26 -12.86
N VAL A 139 3.17 1.12 -13.03
CA VAL A 139 3.22 0.02 -12.05
C VAL A 139 4.39 -0.90 -12.39
N SER A 140 5.28 -1.13 -11.43
CA SER A 140 6.30 -2.18 -11.49
C SER A 140 5.88 -3.33 -10.59
N ARG A 141 6.25 -4.57 -10.94
CA ARG A 141 6.04 -5.75 -10.09
C ARG A 141 7.25 -6.66 -10.07
N SER A 142 7.37 -7.43 -9.00
CA SER A 142 8.38 -8.47 -8.81
C SER A 142 7.76 -9.64 -8.06
N MET A 143 8.26 -10.85 -8.28
CA MET A 143 7.99 -11.96 -7.38
C MET A 143 8.66 -11.67 -6.03
N ASP A 144 8.06 -12.09 -4.93
CA ASP A 144 8.59 -11.85 -3.58
C ASP A 144 9.85 -12.65 -3.23
N CYS A 145 10.32 -13.51 -4.15
CA CYS A 145 11.68 -14.05 -4.19
C CYS A 145 12.75 -13.03 -4.62
N PHE A 146 12.34 -11.82 -4.99
CA PHE A 146 13.19 -10.74 -5.53
C PHE A 146 13.97 -11.11 -6.78
N CYS A 147 13.38 -11.95 -7.61
CA CYS A 147 14.05 -12.50 -8.77
C CYS A 147 14.22 -11.47 -9.91
N PHE A 148 13.26 -10.55 -10.08
CA PHE A 148 13.32 -9.49 -11.09
C PHE A 148 12.17 -8.46 -10.94
N TRP A 149 12.47 -7.17 -11.12
CA TRP A 149 11.47 -6.11 -11.28
C TRP A 149 11.18 -5.84 -12.76
N GLY A 150 9.91 -6.01 -13.15
CA GLY A 150 9.41 -5.68 -14.48
C GLY A 150 8.22 -4.74 -14.44
N ASP A 151 7.87 -4.18 -15.58
CA ASP A 151 6.62 -3.43 -15.72
C ASP A 151 5.43 -4.39 -15.55
N ALA A 152 4.45 -3.99 -14.74
CA ALA A 152 3.15 -4.62 -14.70
C ALA A 152 2.30 -4.02 -15.83
N GLY A 153 2.52 -4.54 -17.04
CA GLY A 153 1.74 -4.19 -18.23
C GLY A 153 2.07 -2.82 -18.81
N GLY A 154 1.14 -2.29 -19.61
CA GLY A 154 1.35 -1.10 -20.44
C GLY A 154 1.02 0.25 -19.80
N LEU A 155 0.62 0.29 -18.52
CA LEU A 155 0.25 1.54 -17.87
C LEU A 155 1.45 2.49 -17.71
N ARG A 156 1.23 3.77 -18.02
CA ARG A 156 2.24 4.83 -17.98
C ARG A 156 1.70 6.08 -17.28
N GLY A 157 2.55 6.71 -16.49
CA GLY A 157 2.24 7.90 -15.68
C GLY A 157 2.49 7.68 -14.20
N THR A 158 2.34 8.75 -13.42
CA THR A 158 2.54 8.74 -11.96
C THR A 158 1.44 7.95 -11.27
N VAL A 159 1.82 6.88 -10.58
CA VAL A 159 0.91 6.07 -9.75
C VAL A 159 0.85 6.65 -8.34
N SER A 160 -0.33 7.11 -7.92
CA SER A 160 -0.53 7.70 -6.58
C SER A 160 -1.09 6.71 -5.56
N ALA A 161 -1.77 5.66 -6.00
CA ALA A 161 -2.31 4.62 -5.13
C ALA A 161 -2.38 3.29 -5.86
N ILE A 162 -2.23 2.20 -5.12
CA ILE A 162 -2.39 0.83 -5.63
C ILE A 162 -2.97 -0.06 -4.55
N THR A 163 -3.88 -0.96 -4.92
CA THR A 163 -4.47 -1.97 -4.04
C THR A 163 -4.85 -3.22 -4.84
N TYR A 164 -5.29 -4.28 -4.17
CA TYR A 164 -5.76 -5.51 -4.81
C TYR A 164 -6.98 -6.06 -4.06
N ASP A 165 -7.71 -6.97 -4.70
CA ASP A 165 -8.76 -7.76 -4.06
C ASP A 165 -8.16 -8.99 -3.36
N PRO A 166 -8.16 -9.09 -2.01
CA PRO A 166 -7.61 -10.24 -1.31
C PRO A 166 -8.39 -11.55 -1.51
N THR A 167 -9.60 -11.49 -2.06
CA THR A 167 -10.42 -12.67 -2.38
C THR A 167 -10.22 -13.16 -3.81
N ALA A 168 -9.64 -12.32 -4.67
CA ALA A 168 -9.27 -12.63 -6.05
C ALA A 168 -7.98 -11.87 -6.42
N PRO A 169 -6.81 -12.32 -5.92
CA PRO A 169 -5.57 -11.52 -5.88
C PRO A 169 -4.98 -11.10 -7.23
N GLU A 170 -5.46 -11.68 -8.33
CA GLU A 170 -5.20 -11.25 -9.70
C GLU A 170 -5.85 -9.89 -10.04
N ASN A 171 -6.85 -9.46 -9.26
CA ASN A 171 -7.52 -8.18 -9.43
C ASN A 171 -6.74 -7.07 -8.74
N VAL A 172 -6.02 -6.28 -9.53
CA VAL A 172 -5.19 -5.17 -9.07
C VAL A 172 -5.79 -3.85 -9.55
N TYR A 173 -5.81 -2.86 -8.66
CA TYR A 173 -6.33 -1.52 -8.94
C TYR A 173 -5.25 -0.49 -8.72
N ALA A 174 -5.09 0.44 -9.65
CA ALA A 174 -4.11 1.51 -9.58
C ALA A 174 -4.73 2.86 -9.94
N VAL A 175 -4.29 3.92 -9.27
CA VAL A 175 -4.63 5.30 -9.64
C VAL A 175 -3.44 5.89 -10.38
N ILE A 176 -3.66 6.27 -11.64
CA ILE A 176 -2.66 6.93 -12.49
C ILE A 176 -3.18 8.30 -12.87
N GLU A 177 -2.44 9.34 -12.51
CA GLU A 177 -2.81 10.74 -12.79
C GLU A 177 -4.25 11.07 -12.33
N GLY A 178 -4.67 10.48 -11.21
CA GLY A 178 -6.02 10.63 -10.64
C GLY A 178 -7.10 9.73 -11.27
N GLN A 179 -6.77 8.87 -12.24
CA GLN A 179 -7.71 7.97 -12.89
C GLN A 179 -7.57 6.53 -12.38
N LEU A 180 -8.69 5.90 -12.04
CA LEU A 180 -8.72 4.50 -11.62
C LEU A 180 -8.56 3.55 -12.81
N HIS A 181 -7.67 2.59 -12.66
CA HIS A 181 -7.47 1.49 -13.59
C HIS A 181 -7.58 0.16 -12.84
N HIS A 182 -8.07 -0.86 -13.55
CA HIS A 182 -8.22 -2.22 -13.06
C HIS A 182 -7.55 -3.20 -14.02
N SER A 183 -6.79 -4.12 -13.46
CA SER A 183 -6.30 -5.32 -14.12
C SER A 183 -6.95 -6.53 -13.47
N ALA A 184 -7.43 -7.47 -14.27
CA ALA A 184 -7.99 -8.75 -13.82
C ALA A 184 -7.00 -9.92 -14.00
N ASP A 185 -5.76 -9.63 -14.39
CA ASP A 185 -4.74 -10.61 -14.78
C ASP A 185 -3.38 -10.32 -14.13
N GLY A 186 -3.39 -9.76 -12.92
CA GLY A 186 -2.17 -9.53 -12.14
C GLY A 186 -1.29 -8.40 -12.67
N GLY A 187 -1.87 -7.49 -13.46
CA GLY A 187 -1.21 -6.35 -14.06
C GLY A 187 -0.65 -6.59 -15.46
N GLU A 188 -1.06 -7.64 -16.18
CA GLU A 188 -0.64 -7.79 -17.59
C GLU A 188 -1.37 -6.81 -18.51
N THR A 189 -2.69 -6.70 -18.34
CA THR A 189 -3.55 -5.78 -19.06
C THR A 189 -4.37 -4.92 -18.12
N TRP A 190 -4.73 -3.71 -18.57
CA TRP A 190 -5.38 -2.72 -17.74
C TRP A 190 -6.54 -2.04 -18.48
N THR A 191 -7.63 -1.85 -17.77
CA THR A 191 -8.82 -1.12 -18.25
C THR A 191 -9.06 0.09 -17.35
N ASN A 192 -9.34 1.24 -17.95
CA ASN A 192 -9.71 2.44 -17.21
C ASN A 192 -11.15 2.30 -16.69
N LEU A 193 -11.32 2.45 -15.38
CA LEU A 193 -12.62 2.53 -14.73
C LEU A 193 -12.96 4.02 -14.57
N LYS A 194 -13.82 4.52 -15.45
CA LYS A 194 -14.16 5.95 -15.47
C LYS A 194 -14.98 6.32 -14.23
N LEU A 195 -14.48 7.31 -13.48
CA LEU A 195 -15.20 8.00 -12.42
C LEU A 195 -15.43 9.47 -12.79
N PRO A 196 -16.48 10.10 -12.26
CA PRO A 196 -16.77 11.51 -12.52
C PRO A 196 -15.75 12.47 -11.87
N GLN A 197 -14.93 11.98 -10.94
CA GLN A 197 -13.97 12.76 -10.16
C GLN A 197 -12.63 12.01 -10.09
N SER A 198 -11.55 12.77 -9.92
CA SER A 198 -10.23 12.19 -9.70
C SER A 198 -10.20 11.41 -8.38
N VAL A 199 -9.59 10.24 -8.42
CA VAL A 199 -9.36 9.36 -7.27
C VAL A 199 -8.05 9.76 -6.60
N THR A 200 -8.06 9.82 -5.27
CA THR A 200 -6.91 10.22 -4.45
C THR A 200 -6.48 9.12 -3.49
N ALA A 201 -7.37 8.16 -3.17
CA ALA A 201 -7.08 7.06 -2.27
C ALA A 201 -7.83 5.80 -2.69
N LEU A 202 -7.25 4.64 -2.41
CA LEU A 202 -7.87 3.32 -2.58
C LEU A 202 -7.82 2.55 -1.26
N ALA A 203 -8.88 1.81 -0.98
CA ALA A 203 -8.91 0.80 0.07
C ALA A 203 -9.77 -0.38 -0.37
N PHE A 204 -9.47 -1.57 0.13
CA PHE A 204 -10.33 -2.74 -0.05
C PHE A 204 -10.89 -3.17 1.30
N THR A 205 -12.19 -3.46 1.34
CA THR A 205 -12.87 -3.95 2.55
C THR A 205 -13.60 -5.26 2.24
N PRO A 206 -13.67 -6.21 3.19
CA PRO A 206 -14.42 -7.46 2.97
C PRO A 206 -15.92 -7.26 2.73
N THR A 207 -16.49 -6.15 3.20
CA THR A 207 -17.94 -5.89 3.15
C THR A 207 -18.37 -5.05 1.94
N GLN A 208 -17.55 -4.09 1.51
CA GLN A 208 -17.88 -3.18 0.41
C GLN A 208 -17.02 -3.41 -0.84
N GLY A 209 -16.03 -4.30 -0.76
CA GLY A 209 -15.03 -4.47 -1.81
C GLY A 209 -14.14 -3.23 -1.95
N LEU A 210 -13.89 -2.82 -3.19
CA LEU A 210 -13.09 -1.64 -3.50
C LEU A 210 -13.83 -0.35 -3.11
N VAL A 211 -13.20 0.43 -2.24
CA VAL A 211 -13.60 1.78 -1.84
C VAL A 211 -12.59 2.77 -2.40
N VAL A 212 -13.09 3.86 -2.98
CA VAL A 212 -12.28 4.94 -3.56
C VAL A 212 -12.59 6.26 -2.87
N GLY A 213 -11.53 6.98 -2.50
CA GLY A 213 -11.61 8.36 -2.06
C GLY A 213 -11.41 9.30 -3.24
N THR A 214 -12.27 10.31 -3.39
CA THR A 214 -12.21 11.27 -4.50
C THR A 214 -11.67 12.64 -4.05
N ALA A 215 -11.21 13.45 -5.01
CA ALA A 215 -10.63 14.76 -4.74
C ALA A 215 -11.57 15.77 -4.04
N ASN A 216 -12.89 15.57 -4.14
CA ASN A 216 -13.90 16.37 -3.44
C ASN A 216 -14.25 15.82 -2.04
N GLY A 217 -13.54 14.79 -1.56
CA GLY A 217 -13.71 14.21 -0.22
C GLY A 217 -14.74 13.10 -0.10
N ASN A 218 -15.41 12.69 -1.20
CA ASN A 218 -16.38 11.60 -1.14
C ASN A 218 -15.69 10.24 -1.07
N LEU A 219 -16.32 9.30 -0.37
CA LEU A 219 -16.00 7.88 -0.44
C LEU A 219 -17.05 7.18 -1.30
N LEU A 220 -16.60 6.44 -2.31
CA LEU A 220 -17.46 5.68 -3.22
C LEU A 220 -17.08 4.20 -3.17
N ALA A 221 -18.05 3.31 -3.24
CA ALA A 221 -17.85 1.87 -3.42
C ALA A 221 -18.50 1.41 -4.71
N ARG A 222 -17.95 0.35 -5.33
CA ARG A 222 -18.51 -0.25 -6.54
C ARG A 222 -19.60 -1.24 -6.14
N GLY A 223 -20.84 -0.93 -6.48
CA GLY A 223 -21.99 -1.80 -6.24
C GLY A 223 -22.03 -3.00 -7.20
N THR A 224 -22.98 -3.91 -6.96
CA THR A 224 -23.16 -5.14 -7.75
C THR A 224 -23.60 -4.92 -9.20
N ALA A 225 -24.04 -3.70 -9.54
CA ALA A 225 -24.45 -3.30 -10.89
C ALA A 225 -23.33 -2.56 -11.66
N ASP A 226 -22.08 -2.61 -11.17
CA ASP A 226 -20.95 -1.84 -11.70
C ASP A 226 -21.09 -0.31 -11.60
N GLU A 227 -22.02 0.16 -10.78
CA GLU A 227 -22.20 1.58 -10.49
C GLU A 227 -21.44 2.00 -9.23
N TRP A 228 -20.89 3.22 -9.25
CA TRP A 228 -20.24 3.83 -8.10
C TRP A 228 -21.28 4.54 -7.24
N ALA A 229 -21.44 4.06 -6.01
CA ALA A 229 -22.36 4.64 -5.04
C ALA A 229 -21.59 5.24 -3.84
N PRO A 230 -22.10 6.32 -3.23
CA PRO A 230 -21.55 6.81 -1.97
C PRO A 230 -21.52 5.71 -0.91
N VAL A 231 -20.40 5.61 -0.21
CA VAL A 231 -20.36 4.90 1.07
C VAL A 231 -21.06 5.79 2.07
N HIS A 232 -22.34 5.53 2.33
CA HIS A 232 -23.09 6.29 3.31
C HIS A 232 -22.53 6.04 4.71
N GLU A 233 -22.22 7.17 5.38
CA GLU A 233 -21.91 7.30 6.81
C GLU A 233 -23.10 6.88 7.68
#